data_AF-A0A2D5PIK1-F1
#
_entry.id   AF-A0A2D5PIK1-F1
#
_cell.length_a   1.000
_cell.length_b   1.000
_cell.length_c   1.000
_cell.angle_alpha   90.00
_cell.angle_beta   90.00
_cell.angle_gamma   90.00
#
_symmetry.space_group_name_H-M   'P 1'
#
loop_
_entity.id
_entity.type
_entity.pdbx_description
1 polymer ?
#
loop_
_entity_poly.entity_id
_entity_poly.type
_entity_poly.pdbx_seq_one_letter_code
_entity_poly.pdbx_strand_id
1 'polypeptide(L)'
;MQFEMPVTLVGGMTFQPDNGNRINQLFVLNSDPTNPMYRGFVPAKMTCEQVVVDSLSQNPADYPMNVKLTVINKTQGGKTVQHCLSIIKEQPSRKAS
;
A
#
# COMPACT_ATOMS: atom_id res chain seq x y z
N MET A 1 -1.54 -13.78 -10.44
CA MET A 1 -2.47 -14.10 -9.34
C MET A 1 -2.60 -12.87 -8.46
N GLN A 2 -3.83 -12.40 -8.21
CA GLN A 2 -4.11 -11.30 -7.30
C GLN A 2 -4.41 -11.88 -5.91
N PHE A 3 -4.02 -11.17 -4.85
CA PHE A 3 -4.29 -11.58 -3.48
C PHE A 3 -4.53 -10.35 -2.60
N GLU A 4 -5.26 -10.54 -1.50
CA GLU A 4 -5.46 -9.48 -0.52
C GLU A 4 -4.32 -9.49 0.50
N MET A 5 -3.84 -8.31 0.87
CA MET A 5 -2.75 -8.14 1.82
C MET A 5 -3.12 -7.11 2.88
N PRO A 6 -3.35 -7.51 4.15
CA PRO A 6 -3.53 -6.56 5.24
C PRO A 6 -2.22 -5.86 5.54
N VAL A 7 -2.25 -4.53 5.59
CA VAL A 7 -1.06 -3.70 5.85
C VAL A 7 -1.44 -2.48 6.68
N THR A 8 -0.43 -1.90 7.32
CA THR A 8 -0.54 -0.55 7.86
C THR A 8 0.00 0.43 6.83
N LEU A 9 -0.87 1.23 6.23
CA LEU A 9 -0.51 2.26 5.27
C LEU A 9 -0.02 3.51 6.01
N VAL A 10 1.18 3.95 5.67
CA VAL A 10 1.85 5.11 6.26
C VAL A 10 1.72 6.35 5.38
N GLY A 11 1.53 6.17 4.07
CA GLY A 11 1.28 7.25 3.13
C GLY A 11 1.50 6.81 1.68
N GLY A 12 1.41 7.77 0.77
CA GLY A 12 1.69 7.58 -0.66
C GLY A 12 2.46 8.76 -1.24
N MET A 13 3.09 8.54 -2.39
CA MET A 13 3.80 9.56 -3.14
C MET A 13 3.50 9.41 -4.62
N THR A 14 3.24 10.55 -5.27
CA THR A 14 3.22 10.70 -6.72
C THR A 14 4.29 11.71 -7.10
N PHE A 15 5.17 11.34 -8.02
CA PHE A 15 6.22 12.23 -8.53
C PHE A 15 6.42 11.98 -10.02
N GLN A 16 6.68 13.06 -10.77
CA GLN A 16 6.97 13.00 -12.19
C GLN A 16 8.42 13.42 -12.42
N PRO A 17 9.37 12.48 -12.58
CA PRO A 17 10.71 12.81 -13.03
C PRO A 17 10.68 13.44 -14.41
N ASP A 18 11.73 14.21 -14.70
CA ASP A 18 12.02 14.73 -16.03
C ASP A 18 11.90 13.61 -17.07
N ASN A 19 11.16 13.85 -18.15
CA ASN A 19 10.71 12.89 -19.19
C ASN A 19 9.38 12.15 -18.95
N GLY A 20 8.58 12.52 -17.95
CA GLY A 20 7.14 12.21 -17.94
C GLY A 20 6.73 10.82 -17.43
N ASN A 21 7.68 9.98 -17.02
CA ASN A 21 7.38 8.69 -16.40
C ASN A 21 6.89 8.87 -14.95
N ARG A 22 5.58 8.97 -14.74
CA ARG A 22 5.02 9.15 -13.39
C ARG A 22 5.31 7.94 -12.49
N ILE A 23 5.86 8.23 -11.31
CA ILE A 23 6.13 7.25 -10.25
C ILE A 23 5.05 7.41 -9.17
N ASN A 24 4.27 6.35 -8.95
CA ASN A 24 3.24 6.27 -7.93
C ASN A 24 3.58 5.14 -6.95
N GLN A 25 3.71 5.48 -5.67
CA GLN A 25 4.16 4.55 -4.63
C GLN A 25 3.31 4.67 -3.37
N LEU A 26 3.08 3.53 -2.72
CA LEU A 26 2.56 3.43 -1.36
C LEU A 26 3.67 2.99 -0.41
N PHE A 27 3.68 3.57 0.79
CA PHE A 27 4.55 3.19 1.89
C PHE A 27 3.72 2.45 2.93
N VAL A 28 4.08 1.19 3.16
CA VAL A 28 3.30 0.29 4.01
C VAL A 28 4.20 -0.45 5.00
N LEU A 29 3.62 -0.90 6.10
CA LEU A 29 4.20 -1.89 6.99
C LEU A 29 3.44 -3.19 6.80
N ASN A 30 4.15 -4.21 6.31
CA ASN A 30 3.63 -5.56 6.19
C ASN A 30 3.72 -6.23 7.56
N SER A 31 2.71 -6.99 7.96
CA SER A 31 2.85 -7.85 9.14
C SER A 31 3.70 -9.07 8.77
N ASP A 32 4.81 -9.25 9.47
CA ASP A 32 5.69 -10.41 9.37
C ASP A 32 6.15 -10.80 10.78
N PRO A 33 5.37 -11.61 11.49
CA PRO A 33 5.66 -12.00 12.87
C PRO A 33 6.95 -12.85 12.99
N THR A 34 7.49 -13.35 11.88
CA THR A 34 8.71 -14.15 11.86
C THR A 34 9.98 -13.28 11.85
N ASN A 35 9.84 -11.97 11.66
CA ASN A 35 10.96 -11.04 11.60
C ASN A 35 11.17 -10.29 12.94
N PRO A 36 12.15 -10.71 13.77
CA PRO A 36 12.40 -10.09 15.07
C PRO A 36 13.06 -8.70 14.95
N MET A 37 13.70 -8.38 13.83
CA MET A 37 14.45 -7.13 13.63
C MET A 37 13.54 -5.90 13.70
N TYR A 38 12.28 -6.07 13.31
CA TYR A 38 11.31 -4.98 13.18
C TYR A 38 10.03 -5.25 13.96
N ARG A 39 10.13 -6.02 15.06
CA ARG A 39 9.01 -6.30 15.99
C ARG A 39 7.77 -6.87 15.28
N GLY A 40 7.95 -7.75 14.30
CA GLY A 40 6.83 -8.37 13.60
C GLY A 40 6.26 -7.58 12.42
N PHE A 41 6.94 -6.51 11.97
CA PHE A 41 6.53 -5.70 10.82
C PHE A 41 7.68 -5.55 9.82
N VAL A 42 7.41 -5.37 8.53
CA VAL A 42 8.46 -5.10 7.52
C VAL A 42 8.05 -3.90 6.69
N PRO A 43 8.83 -2.81 6.69
CA PRO A 43 8.58 -1.69 5.79
C PRO A 43 8.70 -2.12 4.32
N ALA A 44 7.70 -1.75 3.52
CA ALA A 44 7.68 -2.04 2.09
C ALA A 44 7.21 -0.83 1.28
N LYS A 45 7.69 -0.78 0.04
CA LYS A 45 7.23 0.17 -0.98
C LYS A 45 6.51 -0.61 -2.07
N MET A 46 5.27 -0.24 -2.36
CA MET A 46 4.49 -0.85 -3.44
C MET A 46 4.26 0.15 -4.55
N THR A 47 4.45 -0.28 -5.80
CA THR A 47 4.03 0.54 -6.95
C THR A 47 2.51 0.45 -7.11
N CYS A 48 1.88 1.51 -7.62
CA CYS A 48 0.43 1.55 -7.80
C CYS A 48 0.04 2.45 -8.97
N GLU A 49 -1.25 2.49 -9.30
CA GLU A 49 -1.81 3.46 -10.25
C GLU A 49 -2.12 4.80 -9.56
N GLN A 50 -2.17 5.90 -10.34
CA GLN A 50 -2.46 7.25 -9.82
C GLN A 50 -3.77 7.28 -9.03
N VAL A 51 -4.81 6.60 -9.52
CA VAL A 51 -6.14 6.53 -8.87
C VAL A 51 -6.07 5.99 -7.44
N VAL A 52 -5.09 5.13 -7.13
CA VAL A 52 -4.88 4.60 -5.79
C VAL A 52 -4.35 5.70 -4.87
N VAL A 53 -3.37 6.48 -5.34
CA VAL A 53 -2.84 7.65 -4.61
C VAL A 53 -3.91 8.72 -4.43
N ASP A 54 -4.72 8.98 -5.46
CA ASP A 54 -5.80 9.97 -5.38
C ASP A 54 -6.90 9.58 -4.38
N SER A 55 -7.08 8.28 -4.11
CA SER A 55 -8.07 7.76 -3.15
C SER A 55 -7.65 7.90 -1.67
N LEU A 56 -6.39 8.29 -1.44
CA LEU A 56 -5.81 8.48 -0.12
C LEU A 56 -6.37 9.71 0.57
N SER A 57 -6.39 9.66 1.91
CA SER A 57 -6.71 10.87 2.68
C SER A 57 -5.63 11.93 2.48
N GLN A 58 -6.06 13.18 2.32
CA GLN A 58 -5.20 14.36 2.27
C GLN A 58 -4.88 14.90 3.68
N ASN A 59 -5.53 14.39 4.72
CA ASN A 59 -5.27 14.77 6.11
C ASN A 59 -4.14 13.91 6.70
N PRO A 60 -2.99 14.47 7.10
CA PRO A 60 -1.89 13.70 7.68
C PRO A 60 -2.27 12.96 8.97
N ALA A 61 -3.25 13.47 9.73
CA ALA A 61 -3.68 12.87 10.98
C ALA A 61 -4.42 11.52 10.80
N ASP A 62 -4.83 11.19 9.57
CA ASP A 62 -5.49 9.91 9.26
C ASP A 62 -4.48 8.75 9.12
N TYR A 63 -3.18 9.04 9.19
CA TYR A 63 -2.11 8.04 9.09
C TYR A 63 -1.40 7.83 10.43
N PRO A 64 -0.93 6.60 10.70
CA PRO A 64 -1.06 5.40 9.87
C PRO A 64 -2.47 4.78 9.93
N MET A 65 -2.91 4.17 8.83
CA MET A 65 -4.20 3.49 8.74
C MET A 65 -4.05 2.00 8.44
N ASN A 66 -4.86 1.16 9.09
CA ASN A 66 -4.92 -0.26 8.77
C ASN A 66 -5.89 -0.46 7.61
N VAL A 67 -5.38 -1.01 6.52
CA VAL A 67 -6.14 -1.23 5.29
C VAL A 67 -5.84 -2.61 4.73
N LYS A 68 -6.72 -3.09 3.86
CA LYS A 68 -6.44 -4.27 3.06
C LYS A 68 -6.19 -3.87 1.62
N LEU A 69 -5.07 -4.29 1.05
CA LEU A 69 -4.71 -3.99 -0.33
C LEU A 69 -5.03 -5.16 -1.24
N THR A 70 -5.52 -4.89 -2.44
CA THR A 70 -5.49 -5.87 -3.53
C THR A 70 -4.15 -5.76 -4.23
N VAL A 71 -3.33 -6.82 -4.17
CA VAL A 71 -1.95 -6.83 -4.68
C VAL A 71 -1.81 -7.86 -5.80
N ILE A 72 -1.01 -7.52 -6.82
CA ILE A 72 -0.55 -8.45 -7.84
C ILE A 72 0.98 -8.49 -7.84
N ASN A 73 1.54 -9.68 -7.94
CA ASN A 73 2.96 -9.88 -8.18
C ASN A 73 3.24 -9.68 -9.68
N LYS A 74 4.10 -8.71 -10.02
CA LYS A 74 4.62 -8.48 -11.37
C LYS A 74 6.09 -8.89 -11.43
N THR A 75 6.57 -9.32 -12.59
CA THR A 75 8.01 -9.57 -12.83
C THR A 75 8.61 -8.34 -13.50
N GLN A 76 9.61 -7.72 -12.88
CA GLN A 76 10.31 -6.56 -13.43
C GLN A 76 11.82 -6.75 -13.22
N GLY A 77 12.59 -6.70 -14.31
CA GLY A 77 14.04 -6.88 -14.25
C GLY A 77 14.48 -8.21 -13.61
N GLY A 78 13.71 -9.29 -13.83
CA GLY A 78 13.98 -10.61 -13.25
C GLY A 78 13.61 -10.77 -11.77
N LYS A 79 13.02 -9.74 -11.14
CA LYS A 79 12.57 -9.78 -9.75
C LYS A 79 11.04 -9.74 -9.67
N THR A 80 10.49 -10.42 -8.67
CA THR A 80 9.07 -10.27 -8.31
C THR A 80 8.89 -8.98 -7.52
N VAL A 81 8.04 -8.08 -8.02
CA VAL A 81 7.66 -6.82 -7.39
C VAL A 81 6.16 -6.83 -7.12
N GLN A 82 5.78 -6.33 -5.94
CA GLN A 82 4.39 -6.19 -5.55
C GLN A 82 3.81 -4.87 -6.09
N HIS A 83 2.67 -4.99 -6.75
CA HIS A 83 1.95 -3.86 -7.31
C HIS A 83 0.53 -3.80 -6.73
N CYS A 84 0.18 -2.67 -6.11
CA CYS A 84 -1.13 -2.44 -5.50
C CYS A 84 -2.13 -1.99 -6.57
N LEU A 85 -3.26 -2.69 -6.64
CA LEU A 85 -4.36 -2.41 -7.57
C LEU A 85 -5.45 -1.55 -6.93
N SER A 86 -5.75 -1.76 -5.64
CA SER A 86 -6.78 -1.00 -4.91
C SER A 86 -6.62 -1.09 -3.39
N ILE A 87 -7.21 -0.12 -2.69
CA ILE A 87 -7.32 -0.09 -1.22
C ILE A 87 -8.76 -0.43 -0.85
N ILE A 88 -8.94 -1.52 -0.11
CA ILE A 88 -10.21 -1.92 0.48
C ILE A 88 -10.31 -1.21 1.83
N LYS A 89 -11.09 -0.12 1.87
CA LYS A 89 -11.46 0.54 3.13
C LYS A 89 -12.49 -0.35 3.80
N GLU A 90 -12.17 -0.92 4.96
CA GLU A 90 -13.19 -1.54 5.79
C GLU A 90 -14.23 -0.46 6.13
N GLN A 91 -15.46 -0.60 5.62
CA GLN A 91 -16.54 0.25 6.10
C GLN A 91 -16.60 0.06 7.62
N PRO A 92 -16.70 1.13 8.43
CA PRO A 92 -16.92 0.97 9.85
C PRO A 92 -18.12 0.06 9.99
N SER A 93 -17.93 -1.12 10.60
CA SER A 93 -19.03 -2.04 10.85
C SER A 93 -20.10 -1.21 11.56
N ARG A 94 -21.24 -0.99 10.90
CA ARG A 94 -22.40 -0.41 11.56
C ARG A 94 -22.65 -1.33 12.76
N LYS A 95 -22.22 -0.91 13.96
CA LYS A 95 -22.77 -1.48 15.18
C LYS A 95 -24.27 -1.31 15.00
N ALA A 96 -24.96 -2.43 14.87
CA ALA A 96 -26.40 -2.47 14.98
C ALA A 96 -26.70 -1.93 16.38
N SER A 97 -27.15 -0.68 16.43
CA SER A 97 -27.82 -0.10 17.58
C SER A 97 -29.26 -0.58 17.58
#